data_AF-A0A4R2C4N3-F1
#
_entry.id   AF-A0A4R2C4N3-F1
#
_cell.length_a   1.000
_cell.length_b   1.000
_cell.length_c   1.000
_cell.angle_alpha   90.00
_cell.angle_beta   90.00
_cell.angle_gamma   90.00
#
_symmetry.space_group_name_H-M   'P 1'
#
loop_
_entity.id
_entity.type
_entity.pdbx_description
1 polymer ?
#
loop_
_entity_poly.entity_id
_entity_poly.type
_entity_poly.pdbx_seq_one_letter_code
_entity_poly.pdbx_strand_id
1 'polypeptide(L)'
;MPAKPILIYRLTPAQIDLVDRLATSDGIVMDELAYPDLVAYQELEKLGFAEMCIEPRKKIKIAITDQGRQVRAARYISSKPVVRLTGPQFLAMRLLAERPRSYNEIPATMKDTVRRLRLRGWATVGEDAEGRFWTALTTEGWALLKLLDY
;
A
#
# COMPACT_ATOMS: atom_id res chain seq x y z
N MET A 1 23.24 9.64 -11.07
CA MET A 1 23.28 8.58 -10.03
C MET A 1 21.84 8.27 -9.65
N PRO A 2 21.41 6.99 -9.49
CA PRO A 2 20.11 6.73 -8.87
C PRO A 2 20.19 7.23 -7.43
N ALA A 3 19.34 8.18 -7.07
CA ALA A 3 19.24 8.64 -5.68
C ALA A 3 18.98 7.42 -4.79
N LYS A 4 19.67 7.35 -3.64
CA LYS A 4 19.42 6.29 -2.65
C LYS A 4 17.90 6.28 -2.35
N PRO A 5 17.26 5.11 -2.30
CA PRO A 5 15.83 5.05 -2.04
C PRO A 5 15.51 5.62 -0.66
N ILE A 6 14.38 6.32 -0.57
CA ILE A 6 13.92 6.88 0.70
C ILE A 6 13.25 5.76 1.47
N LEU A 7 13.71 5.52 2.69
CA LEU A 7 13.24 4.42 3.53
C LEU A 7 12.00 4.86 4.31
N ILE A 8 10.88 4.18 4.08
CA ILE A 8 9.63 4.38 4.80
C ILE A 8 9.49 3.28 5.83
N TYR A 9 9.41 3.66 7.11
CA TYR A 9 9.30 2.75 8.25
C TYR A 9 7.87 2.56 8.75
N ARG A 10 6.94 3.44 8.32
CA ARG A 10 5.52 3.29 8.61
C ARG A 10 4.87 2.35 7.59
N LEU A 11 3.95 1.52 8.04
CA LEU A 11 3.09 0.73 7.15
C LEU A 11 2.32 1.63 6.17
N THR A 12 2.10 1.15 4.95
CA THR A 12 1.30 1.86 3.95
C THR A 12 -0.18 1.83 4.36
N PRO A 13 -1.01 2.77 3.88
CA PRO A 13 -2.45 2.76 4.17
C PRO A 13 -3.13 1.41 3.89
N ALA A 14 -2.82 0.78 2.75
CA ALA A 14 -3.37 -0.54 2.43
C ALA A 14 -2.92 -1.65 3.41
N GLN A 15 -1.67 -1.58 3.89
CA GLN A 15 -1.17 -2.53 4.88
C GLN A 15 -1.78 -2.30 6.26
N ILE A 16 -2.00 -1.04 6.66
CA ILE A 16 -2.66 -0.68 7.92
C ILE A 16 -4.08 -1.24 7.94
N ASP A 17 -4.85 -0.99 6.88
CA ASP A 17 -6.22 -1.51 6.75
C ASP A 17 -6.27 -3.03 6.87
N LEU A 18 -5.37 -3.74 6.17
CA LEU A 18 -5.32 -5.21 6.25
C LEU A 18 -4.91 -5.71 7.65
N VAL A 19 -3.93 -5.07 8.30
CA VAL A 19 -3.52 -5.39 9.66
C VAL A 19 -4.68 -5.23 10.65
N ASP A 20 -5.45 -4.14 10.53
CA ASP A 20 -6.59 -3.91 11.41
C ASP A 20 -7.69 -4.94 11.20
N ARG A 21 -8.01 -5.29 9.95
CA ARG A 21 -8.97 -6.37 9.66
C ARG A 21 -8.51 -7.71 10.25
N LEU A 22 -7.26 -8.09 10.04
CA LEU A 22 -6.67 -9.33 10.58
C LEU A 22 -6.61 -9.34 12.11
N ALA A 23 -6.45 -8.18 12.76
CA ALA A 23 -6.45 -8.08 14.22
C ALA A 23 -7.83 -8.27 14.85
N THR A 24 -8.91 -8.16 14.05
CA THR A 24 -10.29 -8.29 14.50
C THR A 24 -10.97 -9.59 14.04
N SER A 25 -10.25 -10.47 13.34
CA SER A 25 -10.77 -11.73 12.82
C SER A 25 -9.91 -12.92 13.22
N ASP A 26 -10.49 -14.13 13.22
CA ASP A 26 -9.76 -15.40 13.38
C ASP A 26 -9.05 -15.83 12.07
N GLY A 27 -8.56 -14.84 11.32
CA GLY A 27 -7.98 -14.98 10.00
C GLY A 27 -8.98 -14.79 8.86
N ILE A 28 -8.46 -14.34 7.71
CA ILE A 28 -9.22 -14.08 6.48
C ILE A 28 -8.89 -15.17 5.47
N VAL A 29 -9.89 -15.72 4.79
CA VAL A 29 -9.69 -16.73 3.74
C VAL A 29 -8.97 -16.10 2.54
N MET A 30 -7.90 -16.73 2.08
CA MET A 30 -7.05 -16.16 1.02
C MET A 30 -7.80 -15.94 -0.30
N ASP A 31 -8.73 -16.84 -0.64
CA ASP A 31 -9.57 -16.75 -1.86
C ASP A 31 -10.53 -15.56 -1.87
N GLU A 32 -10.80 -14.97 -0.70
CA GLU A 32 -11.71 -13.82 -0.54
C GLU A 32 -10.98 -12.48 -0.64
N LEU A 33 -9.64 -12.50 -0.74
CA LEU A 33 -8.84 -11.29 -0.82
C LEU A 33 -8.95 -10.66 -2.21
N ALA A 34 -9.28 -9.36 -2.22
CA ALA A 34 -9.12 -8.56 -3.42
C ALA A 34 -7.63 -8.46 -3.79
N TYR A 35 -7.34 -8.21 -5.07
CA TYR A 35 -5.95 -8.10 -5.54
C TYR A 35 -5.09 -7.07 -4.75
N PRO A 36 -5.59 -5.87 -4.36
CA PRO A 36 -4.84 -4.97 -3.49
C PRO A 36 -4.50 -5.57 -2.13
N ASP A 37 -5.42 -6.33 -1.53
CA ASP A 37 -5.20 -7.00 -0.24
C ASP A 37 -4.14 -8.09 -0.36
N LEU A 38 -4.14 -8.84 -1.47
CA LEU A 38 -3.12 -9.85 -1.72
C LEU A 38 -1.71 -9.23 -1.82
N VAL A 39 -1.59 -8.06 -2.47
CA VAL A 39 -0.31 -7.34 -2.58
C VAL A 39 0.13 -6.82 -1.20
N ALA A 40 -0.78 -6.26 -0.41
CA ALA A 40 -0.50 -5.82 0.95
C ALA A 40 -0.06 -6.99 1.85
N TYR A 41 -0.76 -8.13 1.75
CA TYR A 41 -0.41 -9.37 2.45
C TYR A 41 1.02 -9.82 2.12
N GLN A 42 1.39 -9.90 0.84
CA GLN A 42 2.73 -10.33 0.43
C GLN A 42 3.84 -9.40 0.95
N GLU A 43 3.57 -8.10 1.08
CA GLU A 43 4.51 -7.16 1.69
C GLU A 43 4.59 -7.35 3.22
N LEU A 44 3.47 -7.58 3.91
CA LEU A 44 3.40 -7.86 5.35
C LEU A 44 4.04 -9.20 5.74
N GLU A 45 3.83 -10.24 4.95
CA GLU A 45 4.41 -11.58 5.13
C GLU A 45 5.94 -11.52 5.09
N LYS A 46 6.52 -10.80 4.12
CA LYS A 46 7.97 -10.56 4.04
C LYS A 46 8.54 -9.84 5.26
N LEU A 47 7.73 -9.02 5.92
CA LEU A 47 8.12 -8.31 7.14
C LEU A 47 7.96 -9.18 8.40
N GLY A 48 7.20 -10.28 8.30
CA GLY A 48 6.85 -11.17 9.40
C GLY A 48 5.61 -10.72 10.18
N PHE A 49 4.79 -9.82 9.63
CA PHE A 49 3.64 -9.23 10.31
C PHE A 49 2.31 -9.95 10.04
N ALA A 50 2.25 -10.71 8.95
CA ALA A 50 1.16 -11.60 8.62
C ALA A 50 1.74 -12.96 8.21
N GLU A 51 0.95 -14.02 8.34
CA GLU A 51 1.35 -15.37 7.95
C GLU A 51 0.20 -16.14 7.32
N MET A 52 0.56 -17.19 6.58
CA MET A 52 -0.37 -18.14 6.02
C MET A 52 -0.62 -19.28 7.00
N CYS A 53 -1.88 -19.54 7.31
CA CYS A 53 -2.32 -20.69 8.08
C CYS A 53 -2.85 -21.76 7.12
N ILE A 54 -2.13 -22.88 7.03
CA ILE A 54 -2.49 -24.03 6.21
C ILE A 54 -2.93 -25.16 7.14
N GLU A 55 -4.20 -25.53 7.05
CA GLU A 55 -4.77 -26.65 7.80
C GLU A 55 -5.24 -27.75 6.85
N PRO A 56 -5.05 -29.04 7.17
CA PRO A 56 -5.51 -30.14 6.32
C PRO A 56 -7.02 -30.05 6.04
N ARG A 57 -7.40 -30.15 4.75
CA ARG A 57 -8.81 -30.13 4.28
C ARG A 57 -9.60 -28.85 4.61
N LYS A 58 -8.92 -27.76 4.97
CA LYS A 58 -9.54 -26.43 5.14
C LYS A 58 -9.00 -25.46 4.10
N LYS A 59 -9.73 -24.36 3.88
CA LYS A 59 -9.25 -23.25 3.06
C LYS A 59 -8.05 -22.59 3.72
N ILE A 60 -7.13 -22.11 2.89
CA ILE A 60 -5.96 -21.34 3.32
C ILE A 60 -6.46 -20.02 3.91
N LYS A 61 -5.96 -19.69 5.10
CA LYS A 61 -6.23 -18.41 5.76
C LYS A 61 -4.96 -17.60 5.89
N ILE A 62 -5.11 -16.29 5.98
CA ILE A 62 -4.06 -15.39 6.43
C ILE A 62 -4.42 -14.87 7.82
N ALA A 63 -3.42 -14.74 8.68
CA ALA A 63 -3.58 -14.28 10.05
C ALA A 63 -2.50 -13.25 10.41
N ILE A 64 -2.79 -12.42 11.42
CA ILE A 64 -1.81 -11.51 11.99
C ILE A 64 -0.89 -12.27 12.96
N THR A 65 0.42 -12.06 12.84
CA THR A 65 1.42 -12.64 13.75
C THR A 65 1.52 -11.83 15.05
N ASP A 66 2.26 -12.32 16.03
CA ASP A 66 2.58 -11.53 17.23
C ASP A 66 3.38 -10.26 16.89
N GLN A 67 4.28 -10.33 15.92
CA GLN A 67 5.00 -9.14 15.43
C GLN A 67 4.03 -8.15 14.74
N GLY A 68 3.04 -8.66 14.01
CA GLY A 68 1.95 -7.87 13.45
C GLY A 68 1.14 -7.14 14.52
N ARG A 69 0.80 -7.83 15.63
CA ARG A 69 0.13 -7.22 16.77
C ARG A 69 0.98 -6.15 17.45
N GLN A 70 2.29 -6.39 17.58
CA GLN A 70 3.23 -5.42 18.15
C GLN A 70 3.37 -4.16 17.28
N VAL A 71 3.50 -4.30 15.95
CA VAL A 71 3.60 -3.12 15.06
C VAL A 71 2.32 -2.29 15.07
N ARG A 72 1.14 -2.93 15.17
CA ARG A 72 -0.14 -2.25 15.38
C ARG A 72 -0.15 -1.45 16.69
N ALA A 73 0.27 -2.05 17.80
CA ALA A 73 0.39 -1.36 19.09
C ALA A 73 1.40 -0.19 19.05
N ALA A 74 2.46 -0.32 18.24
CA ALA A 74 3.45 0.73 17.97
C ALA A 74 2.97 1.79 16.95
N ARG A 75 1.66 1.96 16.75
CA ARG A 75 1.07 2.91 15.80
C ARG A 75 1.56 2.71 14.37
N TYR A 76 1.75 1.45 13.97
CA TYR A 76 2.13 1.02 12.62
C TYR A 76 3.55 1.44 12.19
N ILE A 77 4.42 1.72 13.16
CA ILE A 77 5.83 2.05 12.92
C ILE A 77 6.68 0.79 13.11
N SER A 78 7.35 0.36 12.05
CA SER A 78 8.24 -0.80 12.04
C SER A 78 9.70 -0.39 12.28
N SER A 79 10.47 -1.25 12.96
CA SER A 79 11.92 -1.10 13.07
C SER A 79 12.65 -1.43 11.76
N LYS A 80 12.02 -2.21 10.87
CA LYS A 80 12.50 -2.53 9.53
C LYS A 80 11.87 -1.57 8.50
N PRO A 81 12.60 -1.19 7.43
CA PRO A 81 12.01 -0.40 6.36
C PRO A 81 10.90 -1.21 5.67
N VAL A 82 9.70 -0.64 5.62
CA VAL A 82 8.50 -1.22 5.00
C VAL A 82 8.52 -1.00 3.49
N VAL A 83 8.80 0.23 3.06
CA VAL A 83 8.88 0.57 1.63
C VAL A 83 10.19 1.29 1.35
N ARG A 84 10.84 0.92 0.25
CA ARG A 84 11.97 1.65 -0.33
C ARG A 84 11.43 2.51 -1.47
N LEU A 85 11.12 3.77 -1.17
CA LEU A 85 10.55 4.69 -2.14
C LEU A 85 11.62 5.06 -3.17
N THR A 86 11.35 4.75 -4.44
CA THR A 86 12.28 5.00 -5.55
C THR A 86 12.05 6.38 -6.18
N GLY A 87 13.07 6.90 -6.87
CA GLY A 87 12.94 8.14 -7.64
C GLY A 87 11.71 8.18 -8.57
N PRO A 88 11.44 7.12 -9.36
CA PRO A 88 10.22 7.05 -10.17
C PRO A 88 8.92 7.14 -9.37
N GLN A 89 8.85 6.52 -8.18
CA GLN A 89 7.67 6.60 -7.31
C GLN A 89 7.45 8.01 -6.80
N PHE A 90 8.53 8.68 -6.37
CA PHE A 90 8.47 10.08 -5.94
C PHE A 90 8.04 11.02 -7.09
N LEU A 91 8.60 10.84 -8.30
CA LEU A 91 8.19 11.60 -9.47
C LEU A 91 6.72 11.39 -9.84
N ALA A 92 6.22 10.15 -9.73
CA ALA A 92 4.82 9.84 -9.97
C ALA A 92 3.91 10.50 -8.91
N MET A 93 4.34 10.58 -7.65
CA MET A 93 3.61 11.32 -6.62
C MET A 93 3.56 12.82 -6.94
N ARG A 94 4.68 13.43 -7.34
CA ARG A 94 4.72 14.84 -7.76
C ARG A 94 3.80 15.11 -8.97
N LEU A 95 3.77 14.22 -9.95
CA LEU A 95 2.87 14.33 -11.10
C LEU A 95 1.39 14.38 -10.67
N LEU A 96 1.00 13.52 -9.72
CA LEU A 96 -0.37 13.46 -9.20
C LEU A 96 -0.71 14.61 -8.25
N ALA A 97 0.30 15.26 -7.67
CA ALA A 97 0.14 16.42 -6.81
C ALA A 97 -0.23 17.70 -7.58
N GLU A 98 0.17 17.81 -8.86
CA GLU A 98 -0.18 18.95 -9.70
C GLU A 98 -1.69 19.07 -9.92
N ARG A 99 -2.34 17.94 -10.25
CA ARG A 99 -3.79 17.79 -10.40
C ARG A 99 -4.14 16.30 -10.55
N PRO A 100 -5.41 15.91 -10.29
CA PRO A 100 -5.91 14.61 -10.70
C PRO A 100 -5.70 14.35 -12.20
N ARG A 101 -5.32 13.12 -12.55
CA ARG A 101 -4.99 12.71 -13.93
C ARG A 101 -5.86 11.54 -14.37
N SER A 102 -6.44 11.63 -15.56
CA SER A 102 -7.01 10.45 -16.22
C SER A 102 -5.92 9.47 -16.65
N TYR A 103 -6.29 8.22 -16.92
CA TYR A 103 -5.33 7.17 -17.31
C TYR A 103 -4.51 7.53 -18.56
N ASN A 104 -5.11 8.28 -19.51
CA ASN A 104 -4.46 8.66 -20.76
C ASN A 104 -3.50 9.85 -20.59
N GLU A 105 -3.67 10.66 -19.54
CA GLU A 105 -2.75 11.77 -19.21
C GLU A 105 -1.52 11.30 -18.45
N ILE A 106 -1.50 10.07 -17.94
CA ILE A 106 -0.34 9.48 -17.25
C ILE A 106 0.65 8.97 -18.29
N PRO A 107 1.92 9.43 -18.27
CA PRO A 107 2.96 8.91 -19.18
C PRO A 107 3.06 7.39 -19.11
N ALA A 108 3.22 6.73 -20.26
CA ALA A 108 3.25 5.27 -20.34
C ALA A 108 4.28 4.64 -19.38
N THR A 109 5.45 5.27 -19.24
CA THR A 109 6.53 4.87 -18.34
C THR A 109 6.19 4.97 -16.86
N MET A 110 5.16 5.74 -16.49
CA MET A 110 4.73 5.95 -15.10
C MET A 110 3.47 5.15 -14.73
N LYS A 111 2.79 4.52 -15.69
CA LYS A 111 1.52 3.81 -15.44
C LYS A 111 1.62 2.71 -14.39
N ASP A 112 2.65 1.84 -14.46
CA ASP A 112 2.84 0.82 -13.42
C ASP A 112 3.20 1.45 -12.06
N THR A 113 3.99 2.53 -12.07
CA THR A 113 4.34 3.24 -10.85
C THR A 113 3.11 3.83 -10.16
N VAL A 114 2.24 4.51 -10.91
CA VAL A 114 0.96 5.04 -10.40
C VAL A 114 0.05 3.91 -9.93
N ARG A 115 -0.01 2.79 -10.66
CA ARG A 115 -0.72 1.59 -10.23
C ARG A 115 -0.23 1.10 -8.86
N ARG A 116 1.07 1.04 -8.62
CA ARG A 116 1.64 0.63 -7.31
C ARG A 116 1.34 1.64 -6.20
N LEU A 117 1.32 2.94 -6.48
CA LEU A 117 0.90 3.95 -5.51
C LEU A 117 -0.55 3.71 -5.06
N ARG A 118 -1.43 3.35 -6.01
CA ARG A 118 -2.82 2.97 -5.70
C ARG A 118 -2.91 1.71 -4.86
N LEU A 119 -2.17 0.66 -5.21
CA LEU A 119 -2.14 -0.59 -4.43
C LEU A 119 -1.67 -0.38 -2.98
N ARG A 120 -0.86 0.65 -2.72
CA ARG A 120 -0.42 1.02 -1.36
C ARG A 120 -1.39 1.96 -0.65
N GLY A 121 -2.41 2.46 -1.32
CA GLY A 121 -3.35 3.45 -0.78
C GLY A 121 -2.79 4.88 -0.70
N TRP A 122 -1.70 5.19 -1.41
CA TRP A 122 -1.18 6.56 -1.54
C TRP A 122 -1.82 7.34 -2.68
N ALA A 123 -2.51 6.65 -3.57
CA ALA A 123 -3.33 7.23 -4.62
C ALA A 123 -4.67 6.51 -4.69
N THR A 124 -5.69 7.18 -5.19
CA THR A 124 -7.03 6.63 -5.36
C THR A 124 -7.53 6.87 -6.78
N VAL A 125 -8.55 6.11 -7.20
CA VAL A 125 -9.31 6.35 -8.42
C VAL A 125 -10.66 6.91 -8.03
N GLY A 126 -11.09 7.96 -8.70
CA GLY A 126 -12.47 8.42 -8.69
C GLY A 126 -13.05 8.42 -10.09
N GLU A 127 -14.35 8.64 -10.16
CA GLU A 127 -15.13 8.77 -11.37
C GLU A 127 -15.83 10.12 -11.31
N ASP A 128 -15.81 10.89 -12.39
CA ASP A 128 -16.60 12.13 -12.49
C ASP A 128 -18.05 11.85 -12.88
N ALA A 129 -18.88 12.90 -12.93
CA ALA A 129 -20.29 12.77 -13.28
C ALA A 129 -20.52 12.25 -14.71
N GLU A 130 -19.50 12.37 -15.58
CA GLU A 130 -19.52 11.89 -16.96
C GLU A 130 -18.97 10.46 -17.12
N GLY A 131 -18.67 9.76 -16.02
CA GLY A 131 -18.16 8.39 -16.04
C GLY A 131 -16.67 8.29 -16.37
N ARG A 132 -15.92 9.39 -16.33
CA ARG A 132 -14.48 9.41 -16.64
C ARG A 132 -13.67 9.17 -15.37
N PHE A 133 -12.80 8.18 -15.44
CA PHE A 133 -11.91 7.84 -14.35
C PHE A 133 -10.71 8.78 -14.25
N TRP A 134 -10.43 9.23 -13.04
CA TRP A 134 -9.24 10.01 -12.69
C TRP A 134 -8.50 9.36 -11.53
N THR A 135 -7.21 9.67 -11.39
CA THR A 135 -6.35 9.24 -10.28
C THR A 135 -5.80 10.46 -9.57
N ALA A 136 -5.85 10.47 -8.24
CA ALA A 136 -5.27 11.53 -7.41
C ALA A 136 -4.57 10.95 -6.18
N LEU A 137 -3.74 11.76 -5.52
CA LEU A 137 -3.18 11.40 -4.21
C LEU A 137 -4.28 11.33 -3.14
N THR A 138 -4.16 10.37 -2.24
CA THR A 138 -4.95 10.33 -1.00
C THR A 138 -4.38 11.30 0.03
N THR A 139 -5.07 11.49 1.16
CA THR A 139 -4.56 12.29 2.29
C THR A 139 -3.18 11.80 2.75
N GLU A 140 -3.00 10.49 2.83
CA GLU A 140 -1.75 9.84 3.21
C GLU A 140 -0.69 9.98 2.13
N GLY A 141 -1.08 9.94 0.86
CA GLY A 141 -0.19 10.25 -0.26
C GLY A 141 0.34 11.68 -0.20
N TRP A 142 -0.53 12.66 0.10
CA TRP A 142 -0.13 14.05 0.32
C TRP A 142 0.76 14.22 1.54
N ALA A 143 0.45 13.56 2.65
CA ALA A 143 1.26 13.61 3.86
C ALA A 143 2.67 13.05 3.62
N LEU A 144 2.76 11.92 2.89
CA LEU A 144 4.04 11.37 2.49
C LEU A 144 4.79 12.33 1.57
N LEU A 145 4.16 12.90 0.54
CA LEU A 145 4.82 13.84 -0.36
C LEU A 145 5.38 15.07 0.40
N LYS A 146 4.57 15.66 1.29
CA LYS A 146 4.99 16.79 2.13
C LYS A 146 6.20 16.43 3.00
N LEU A 147 6.27 15.22 3.54
CA LEU A 147 7.40 14.78 4.35
C LEU A 147 8.70 14.63 3.53
N LEU A 148 8.60 14.44 2.22
CA LEU A 148 9.73 14.25 1.31
C LEU A 148 10.20 15.53 0.61
N ASP A 149 9.34 16.54 0.53
CA ASP A 149 9.65 17.88 0.02
C ASP A 149 10.24 18.81 1.12
N TYR A 150 10.63 18.24 2.27
CA TYR A 150 11.39 18.90 3.36
C TYR A 150 12.88 18.53 3.32
#